data_AF-A0A1S2PIA5-F1
#
_entry.id   AF-A0A1S2PIA5-F1
#
_cell.length_a   1.000
_cell.length_b   1.000
_cell.length_c   1.000
_cell.angle_alpha   90.00
_cell.angle_beta   90.00
_cell.angle_gamma   90.00
#
_symmetry.space_group_name_H-M   'P 1'
#
loop_
_entity.id
_entity.type
_entity.pdbx_description
1 polymer ?
#
loop_
_entity_poly.entity_id
_entity_poly.type
_entity_poly.pdbx_seq_one_letter_code
_entity_poly.pdbx_strand_id
1 'polypeptide(L)'
;MKNCPELHSLIVANSGARPEACRIRFIYPQDDWYIAGRTEETHQAVHIEIALKAGRSAEVKRALSESVLALLRTRLGPIPEFEVHFSVEVRDLDPDGYASHIESAGDVPRDAIPRGVPR
;
A
#
# COMPACT_ATOMS: atom_id res chain seq x y z
N MET A 1 -4.47 0.20 -10.79
CA MET A 1 -4.22 -0.86 -9.79
C MET A 1 -5.27 -0.76 -8.69
N LYS A 2 -6.49 -1.27 -8.92
CA LYS A 2 -7.55 -1.26 -7.90
C LYS A 2 -7.58 -2.65 -7.26
N ASN A 3 -7.39 -2.74 -5.94
CA ASN A 3 -7.28 -3.97 -5.13
C ASN A 3 -6.14 -4.93 -5.54
N CYS A 4 -5.06 -4.98 -4.76
CA CYS A 4 -3.96 -5.91 -4.97
C CYS A 4 -3.84 -6.89 -3.77
N PRO A 5 -4.62 -8.00 -3.76
CA PRO A 5 -4.53 -9.03 -2.72
C PRO A 5 -3.14 -9.64 -2.59
N GLU A 6 -2.37 -9.66 -3.68
CA GLU A 6 -1.00 -10.16 -3.70
C GLU A 6 -0.05 -9.23 -2.95
N LEU A 7 -0.18 -7.91 -3.09
CA LEU A 7 0.60 -6.96 -2.32
C LEU A 7 0.31 -7.10 -0.82
N HIS A 8 -0.97 -7.25 -0.46
CA HIS A 8 -1.38 -7.51 0.93
C HIS A 8 -0.75 -8.80 1.46
N SER A 9 -0.90 -9.89 0.72
CA SER A 9 -0.34 -11.20 1.08
C SER A 9 1.18 -11.16 1.24
N LEU A 10 1.87 -10.48 0.32
CA LEU A 10 3.32 -10.32 0.35
C LEU A 10 3.79 -9.55 1.59
N ILE A 11 3.13 -8.43 1.90
CA ILE A 11 3.45 -7.62 3.08
C ILE A 11 3.23 -8.43 4.36
N VAL A 12 2.11 -9.12 4.48
CA VAL A 12 1.78 -9.98 5.63
C VAL A 12 2.84 -11.06 5.83
N ALA A 13 3.18 -11.80 4.76
CA ALA A 13 4.14 -12.88 4.81
C ALA A 13 5.55 -12.41 5.22
N ASN A 14 5.99 -11.27 4.70
CA ASN A 14 7.34 -10.76 4.96
C ASN A 14 7.47 -10.02 6.30
N SER A 15 6.40 -9.38 6.78
CA SER A 15 6.43 -8.58 8.02
C SER A 15 6.01 -9.35 9.28
N GLY A 16 5.38 -10.52 9.11
CA GLY A 16 4.71 -11.25 10.19
C GLY A 16 3.53 -10.46 10.77
N ALA A 17 2.96 -9.51 10.03
CA ALA A 17 1.77 -8.78 10.45
C ALA A 17 0.53 -9.69 10.42
N ARG A 18 -0.46 -9.36 11.25
CA ARG A 18 -1.76 -10.04 11.18
C ARG A 18 -2.52 -9.59 9.92
N PRO A 19 -3.07 -10.51 9.10
CA PRO A 19 -3.78 -10.15 7.87
C PRO A 19 -4.86 -9.08 8.08
N GLU A 20 -5.65 -9.19 9.14
CA GLU A 20 -6.75 -8.29 9.49
C GLU A 20 -6.30 -6.89 9.96
N ALA A 21 -5.02 -6.75 10.35
CA ALA A 21 -4.43 -5.46 10.73
C ALA A 21 -3.79 -4.73 9.55
N CYS A 22 -3.55 -5.42 8.43
CA CYS A 22 -2.90 -4.85 7.26
C CYS A 22 -3.93 -4.17 6.36
N ARG A 23 -3.79 -2.85 6.19
CA ARG A 23 -4.67 -2.01 5.38
C ARG A 23 -3.86 -1.38 4.26
N ILE A 24 -4.39 -1.42 3.04
CA ILE A 24 -3.77 -0.80 1.86
C ILE A 24 -4.69 0.31 1.38
N ARG A 25 -4.11 1.49 1.14
CA ARG A 25 -4.79 2.63 0.53
C ARG A 25 -4.01 3.07 -0.69
N PHE A 26 -4.72 3.27 -1.80
CA PHE A 26 -4.17 3.89 -3.00
C PHE A 26 -4.58 5.36 -3.01
N ILE A 27 -3.61 6.25 -3.17
CA ILE A 27 -3.84 7.68 -3.31
C ILE A 27 -3.37 8.03 -4.71
N TYR A 28 -4.28 8.64 -5.50
CA TYR A 28 -3.96 9.21 -6.79
C TYR A 28 -3.92 10.73 -6.58
N PRO A 29 -2.76 11.40 -6.77
CA PRO A 29 -2.72 12.85 -6.71
C PRO A 29 -3.68 13.40 -7.77
N GLN A 30 -4.55 14.32 -7.37
CA GLN A 30 -5.57 14.88 -8.26
C GLN A 30 -5.04 16.07 -9.06
N ASP A 31 -4.08 16.83 -8.52
CA ASP A 31 -3.60 18.06 -9.14
C ASP A 31 -2.10 18.23 -8.87
N ASP A 32 -1.31 18.25 -9.95
CA ASP A 32 0.11 18.60 -10.10
C ASP A 32 1.17 17.81 -9.32
N TRP A 33 2.11 17.20 -10.04
CA TRP A 33 3.24 16.47 -9.46
C TRP A 33 4.52 16.68 -10.27
N TYR A 34 5.53 17.22 -9.61
CA TYR A 34 6.80 17.55 -10.25
C TYR A 34 7.83 16.44 -10.06
N ILE A 35 8.32 15.87 -11.16
CA ILE A 35 9.38 14.87 -11.14
C ILE A 35 10.69 15.51 -11.60
N ALA A 36 11.42 16.15 -10.68
CA ALA A 36 12.82 16.58 -10.89
C ALA A 36 13.13 17.24 -12.26
N GLY A 37 12.22 18.08 -12.77
CA GLY A 37 12.40 18.82 -14.02
C GLY A 37 11.91 18.09 -15.27
N ARG A 38 11.20 16.98 -15.11
CA ARG A 38 10.69 16.13 -16.19
C ARG A 38 9.18 16.31 -16.38
N THR A 39 8.67 15.93 -17.56
CA THR A 39 7.25 16.04 -17.88
C THR A 39 6.47 14.81 -17.40
N GLU A 40 5.27 15.06 -16.87
CA GLU A 40 4.31 14.02 -16.47
C GLU A 40 3.90 13.12 -17.66
N GLU A 41 4.04 13.62 -18.89
CA GLU A 41 3.74 12.89 -20.13
C GLU A 41 4.72 11.74 -20.40
N THR A 42 5.92 11.78 -19.84
CA THR A 42 6.99 10.80 -20.14
C THR A 42 7.56 10.14 -18.89
N HIS A 43 7.25 10.67 -17.71
CA HIS A 43 7.79 10.18 -16.45
C HIS A 43 6.67 9.95 -15.47
N GLN A 44 6.73 8.84 -14.74
CA GLN A 44 5.74 8.45 -13.73
C GLN A 44 6.41 8.04 -12.43
N ALA A 45 5.69 8.13 -11.32
CA ALA A 45 6.22 7.78 -10.01
C ALA A 45 5.21 6.93 -9.23
N VAL A 46 5.71 5.88 -8.62
CA VAL A 46 4.97 5.05 -7.68
C VAL A 46 5.78 4.95 -6.41
N HIS A 47 5.24 5.54 -5.35
CA HIS A 47 5.81 5.44 -4.01
C HIS A 47 4.87 4.62 -3.12
N ILE A 48 5.43 3.64 -2.41
CA ILE A 48 4.71 2.90 -1.37
C ILE A 48 5.37 3.18 -0.02
N GLU A 49 4.56 3.70 0.89
CA GLU A 49 4.89 3.78 2.31
C GLU A 49 4.28 2.58 3.04
N ILE A 50 5.10 1.84 3.78
CA ILE A 50 4.68 0.73 4.65
C ILE A 50 4.99 1.11 6.09
N ALA A 51 3.95 1.47 6.85
CA ALA A 51 4.06 1.75 8.27
C ALA A 51 3.74 0.49 9.10
N LEU A 52 4.69 0.03 9.89
CA LEU A 52 4.56 -1.16 10.75
C LEU A 52 4.64 -0.77 12.23
N LYS A 53 3.99 -1.54 13.11
CA LYS A 53 4.34 -1.45 14.54
C LYS A 53 5.82 -1.79 14.72
N ALA A 54 6.52 -0.98 15.53
CA ALA A 54 7.92 -1.17 15.85
C ALA A 54 8.22 -2.60 16.36
N GLY A 55 9.47 -3.04 16.19
CA GLY A 55 9.96 -4.34 16.67
C GLY A 55 10.39 -5.32 15.59
N ARG A 56 10.37 -4.93 14.30
CA ARG A 56 10.98 -5.72 13.22
C ARG A 56 12.43 -5.30 13.05
N SER A 57 13.30 -6.26 12.76
CA SER A 57 14.72 -6.00 12.52
C SER A 57 14.92 -5.22 11.20
N ALA A 58 16.09 -4.61 11.04
CA ALA A 58 16.44 -3.90 9.81
C ALA A 58 16.47 -4.84 8.59
N GLU A 59 16.88 -6.09 8.79
CA GLU A 59 16.93 -7.12 7.74
C GLU A 59 15.53 -7.47 7.24
N VAL A 60 14.56 -7.61 8.16
CA VAL A 60 13.15 -7.87 7.80
C VAL A 60 12.57 -6.68 7.04
N LYS A 61 12.82 -5.44 7.48
CA LYS A 61 12.36 -4.24 6.78
C LYS A 61 12.97 -4.11 5.38
N ARG A 62 14.27 -4.40 5.25
CA ARG A 62 14.97 -4.42 3.95
C ARG A 62 14.36 -5.46 3.01
N ALA A 63 14.24 -6.71 3.47
CA ALA A 63 13.68 -7.79 2.67
C ALA A 63 12.24 -7.49 2.22
N LEU A 64 11.42 -6.91 3.11
CA LEU A 64 10.08 -6.45 2.79
C LEU A 64 10.10 -5.37 1.69
N SER A 65 10.93 -4.34 1.85
CA SER A 65 11.02 -3.24 0.88
C SER A 65 11.45 -3.72 -0.52
N GLU A 66 12.45 -4.60 -0.57
CA GLU A 66 12.97 -5.18 -1.81
C GLU A 66 11.93 -6.08 -2.50
N SER A 67 11.23 -6.90 -1.71
CA SER A 67 10.19 -7.80 -2.24
C SER A 67 9.01 -7.02 -2.82
N VAL A 68 8.57 -5.97 -2.13
CA VAL A 68 7.49 -5.10 -2.63
C VAL A 68 7.93 -4.36 -3.88
N LEU A 69 9.17 -3.85 -3.91
CA LEU A 69 9.71 -3.18 -5.09
C LEU A 69 9.78 -4.13 -6.31
N ALA A 70 10.21 -5.38 -6.10
CA ALA A 70 10.23 -6.40 -7.15
C ALA A 70 8.81 -6.73 -7.66
N LEU A 71 7.83 -6.79 -6.76
CA LEU A 71 6.43 -7.01 -7.12
C LEU A 71 5.91 -5.84 -7.98
N LEU A 72 6.17 -4.59 -7.59
CA LEU A 72 5.73 -3.42 -8.34
C LEU A 72 6.30 -3.42 -9.75
N ARG A 73 7.60 -3.70 -9.89
CA ARG A 73 8.26 -3.78 -11.19
C ARG A 73 7.64 -4.85 -12.08
N THR A 74 7.31 -6.02 -11.51
CA THR A 74 6.68 -7.13 -12.24
C THR A 74 5.24 -6.82 -12.65
N ARG A 75 4.49 -6.10 -11.80
CA ARG A 75 3.06 -5.83 -12.03
C ARG A 75 2.79 -4.59 -12.87
N LEU A 76 3.67 -3.61 -12.79
CA LEU A 76 3.47 -2.30 -13.42
C LEU A 76 4.45 -2.03 -14.56
N GLY A 77 5.53 -2.81 -14.69
CA GLY A 77 6.55 -2.56 -15.70
C GLY A 77 6.77 -3.72 -16.67
N PRO A 78 7.41 -3.44 -17.83
CA PRO A 78 7.69 -2.11 -18.38
C PRO A 78 6.44 -1.47 -19.01
N ILE A 79 6.31 -0.15 -18.91
CA ILE A 79 5.31 0.65 -19.66
C ILE A 79 6.07 1.43 -20.74
N PRO A 80 5.96 1.08 -22.02
CA PRO A 80 6.78 1.69 -23.09
C PRO A 80 6.73 3.22 -23.13
N GLU A 81 5.62 3.81 -22.72
CA GLU A 81 5.36 5.25 -22.80
C GLU A 81 5.96 6.06 -21.63
N PHE A 82 6.35 5.40 -20.53
CA PHE A 82 6.78 6.10 -19.31
C PHE A 82 8.09 5.53 -18.73
N GLU A 83 9.01 6.42 -18.36
CA GLU A 83 10.03 6.12 -17.36
C GLU A 83 9.38 6.18 -15.97
N VAL A 84 9.22 5.02 -15.31
CA VAL A 84 8.53 4.95 -14.01
C VAL A 84 9.54 4.81 -12.87
N HIS A 85 9.57 5.78 -11.96
CA HIS A 85 10.32 5.71 -10.71
C HIS A 85 9.52 4.97 -9.64
N PHE A 86 10.00 3.79 -9.25
CA PHE A 86 9.42 3.00 -8.16
C PHE A 86 10.24 3.17 -6.88
N SER A 87 9.56 3.45 -5.77
CA SER A 87 10.19 3.53 -4.45
C SER A 87 9.32 2.89 -3.39
N VAL A 88 9.97 2.31 -2.37
CA VAL A 88 9.31 1.70 -1.22
C VAL A 88 10.02 2.14 0.04
N GLU A 89 9.27 2.68 1.00
CA GLU A 89 9.76 3.03 2.33
C GLU A 89 9.08 2.16 3.38
N VAL A 90 9.86 1.61 4.30
CA VAL A 90 9.34 0.86 5.46
C VAL A 90 9.73 1.62 6.72
N ARG A 91 8.73 2.09 7.47
CA ARG A 91 8.92 2.87 8.69
C ARG A 91 8.20 2.27 9.88
N ASP A 92 8.69 2.58 11.07
CA ASP A 92 7.99 2.26 12.30
C ASP A 92 6.94 3.31 12.61
N LEU A 93 5.79 2.85 13.10
CA LEU A 93 4.83 3.65 13.82
C LEU A 93 5.40 3.96 15.20
N ASP A 94 5.30 5.22 15.60
CA ASP A 94 5.61 5.65 16.96
C ASP A 94 4.70 4.93 17.97
N PRO A 95 5.24 4.11 18.89
CA PRO A 95 4.43 3.41 19.89
C PRO A 95 3.65 4.35 20.81
N ASP A 96 4.17 5.54 21.10
CA ASP A 96 3.54 6.49 22.01
C ASP A 96 2.49 7.36 21.29
N GLY A 97 2.64 7.52 19.98
CA GLY A 97 1.72 8.28 19.12
C GLY A 97 0.67 7.45 18.39
N TYR A 98 0.80 6.11 18.33
CA TYR A 98 -0.09 5.26 17.54
C TYR A 98 -1.24 4.68 18.37
N ALA A 99 -2.47 5.09 18.06
CA ALA A 99 -3.70 4.51 18.59
C ALA A 99 -4.57 3.94 17.47
N SER A 100 -5.26 2.84 17.74
CA SER A 100 -6.23 2.24 16.80
C SER A 100 -7.37 1.58 17.55
N HIS A 101 -8.59 1.77 17.04
CA HIS A 101 -9.79 1.09 17.51
C HIS A 101 -10.46 0.36 16.35
N ILE A 102 -11.16 -0.73 16.65
CA ILE A 102 -12.03 -1.41 15.69
C ILE A 102 -13.42 -1.38 16.30
N GLU A 103 -14.34 -0.65 15.66
CA GLU A 103 -15.75 -0.76 15.96
C GLU A 103 -16.26 -2.04 15.29
N SER A 104 -16.76 -2.98 16.09
CA SER A 104 -17.41 -4.17 15.53
C SER A 104 -18.68 -3.74 14.81
N ALA A 105 -18.90 -4.28 13.60
CA ALA A 105 -20.21 -4.15 12.98
C ALA A 105 -21.24 -4.79 13.92
N GLY A 106 -22.26 -4.03 14.32
CA GLY A 106 -23.44 -4.62 14.97
C GLY A 106 -24.12 -5.61 14.02
N ASP A 107 -24.97 -6.49 14.56
CA ASP A 107 -25.86 -7.29 13.74
C ASP A 107 -26.83 -6.37 12.98
N VAL A 108 -26.44 -5.95 11.78
CA VAL A 108 -27.35 -5.29 10.84
C VAL A 108 -28.16 -6.41 10.18
N PRO A 109 -29.48 -6.49 10.38
CA PRO A 109 -30.31 -7.44 9.64
C PRO A 109 -30.05 -7.27 8.15
N ARG A 110 -29.81 -8.37 7.44
CA ARG A 110 -29.45 -8.36 5.99
C ARG A 110 -30.46 -7.60 5.13
N ASP A 111 -31.67 -7.39 5.64
CA ASP A 111 -32.77 -6.71 4.98
C ASP A 111 -32.66 -5.17 5.02
N ALA A 112 -31.74 -4.62 5.82
CA ALA A 112 -31.53 -3.18 5.96
C ALA A 112 -30.47 -2.60 4.99
N ILE A 113 -29.75 -3.44 4.24
CA ILE A 113 -28.84 -2.97 3.19
C ILE A 113 -29.68 -2.66 1.94
N PRO A 114 -29.73 -1.40 1.46
CA PRO A 114 -30.45 -1.09 0.24
C PRO A 114 -29.88 -1.92 -0.91
N ARG A 115 -30.73 -2.72 -1.57
CA ARG A 115 -30.39 -3.47 -2.79
C ARG A 115 -29.99 -2.48 -3.89
N GLY A 116 -28.73 -2.06 -3.94
CA GLY A 116 -28.31 -1.05 -4.91
C GLY A 116 -26.83 -0.69 -4.97
N VAL A 117 -25.97 -1.15 -4.06
CA VAL A 117 -24.52 -0.88 -4.17
C VAL A 117 -23.85 -2.04 -4.90
N PRO A 118 -23.22 -1.82 -6.08
CA PRO A 118 -22.50 -2.88 -6.79
C PRO A 118 -21.30 -3.36 -5.97
N ARG A 119 -21.08 -4.68 -5.99
CA ARG A 119 -19.98 -5.36 -5.28
C ARG A 119 -18.62 -5.01 -5.86
#